data_AF-A0A2A2T7Y9-F1
#
_entry.id   AF-A0A2A2T7Y9-F1
#
_cell.length_a   1.000
_cell.length_b   1.000
_cell.length_c   1.000
_cell.angle_alpha   90.00
_cell.angle_beta   90.00
_cell.angle_gamma   90.00
#
_symmetry.space_group_name_H-M   'P 1'
#
loop_
_entity.id
_entity.type
_entity.pdbx_description
1 polymer ?
#
loop_
_entity_poly.entity_id
_entity_poly.type
_entity_poly.pdbx_seq_one_letter_code
_entity_poly.pdbx_strand_id
1 'polypeptide(L)'
;MHLIFEKFREDDFADYLRLVGNADVMAMITERALPETEARQEFAQLLANNALHPDFGQFKVLDARGAFMGLGKLALTQADSREAELGYMLLPEYWGKGMGSRIAAQLLGVAQAHGGQIERLFAIIDPANIPSRKILIRLGFAHHEFKDFDGLPGEILHYDLSKGNHENE
;
A
#
# COMPACT_ATOMS: atom_id res chain seq x y z
N MET A 1 -5.87 13.40 13.72
CA MET A 1 -6.47 12.05 13.81
C MET A 1 -5.33 11.07 13.71
N HIS A 2 -5.14 10.27 14.75
CA HIS A 2 -4.13 9.22 14.81
C HIS A 2 -4.63 8.00 14.03
N LEU A 3 -3.73 7.37 13.25
CA LEU A 3 -4.00 6.13 12.51
C LEU A 3 -3.19 5.01 13.15
N ILE A 4 -3.83 3.86 13.35
CA ILE A 4 -3.20 2.67 13.90
C ILE A 4 -2.93 1.70 12.74
N PHE A 5 -1.71 1.16 12.68
CA PHE A 5 -1.28 0.20 11.68
C PHE A 5 -0.98 -1.12 12.38
N GLU A 6 -1.70 -2.17 12.01
CA GLU A 6 -1.50 -3.52 12.54
C GLU A 6 -1.38 -4.50 11.40
N LYS A 7 -0.41 -5.42 11.43
CA LYS A 7 -0.35 -6.48 10.43
C LYS A 7 -1.63 -7.30 10.44
N PHE A 8 -2.12 -7.62 9.25
CA PHE A 8 -3.18 -8.61 9.10
C PHE A 8 -2.76 -9.96 9.69
N ARG A 9 -3.71 -10.62 10.34
CA ARG A 9 -3.64 -11.95 10.93
C ARG A 9 -4.74 -12.84 10.34
N GLU A 10 -4.69 -14.14 10.62
CA GLU A 10 -5.65 -15.12 10.09
C GLU A 10 -7.12 -14.75 10.34
N ASP A 11 -7.42 -14.17 11.50
CA ASP A 11 -8.80 -13.79 11.89
C ASP A 11 -9.32 -12.50 11.22
N ASP A 12 -8.48 -11.79 10.47
CA ASP A 12 -8.82 -10.50 9.85
C ASP A 12 -9.42 -10.64 8.43
N PHE A 13 -9.71 -11.88 7.99
CA PHE A 13 -10.23 -12.13 6.64
C PHE A 13 -11.52 -11.38 6.36
N ALA A 14 -12.40 -11.21 7.35
CA ALA A 14 -13.67 -10.50 7.16
C ALA A 14 -13.47 -9.02 6.78
N ASP A 15 -12.51 -8.33 7.42
CA ASP A 15 -12.16 -6.95 7.09
C ASP A 15 -11.48 -6.85 5.73
N TYR A 16 -10.59 -7.80 5.42
CA TYR A 16 -9.95 -7.88 4.11
C TYR A 16 -10.98 -8.09 2.99
N LEU A 17 -11.89 -9.06 3.16
CA LEU A 17 -12.97 -9.36 2.21
C LEU A 17 -13.92 -8.16 2.04
N ARG A 18 -14.23 -7.43 3.12
CA ARG A 18 -15.04 -6.21 3.03
C ARG A 18 -14.39 -5.15 2.13
N LEU A 19 -13.07 -5.08 2.12
CA LEU A 19 -12.31 -4.13 1.30
C LEU A 19 -12.24 -4.58 -0.16
N VAL A 20 -11.74 -5.80 -0.41
CA VAL A 20 -11.51 -6.28 -1.80
C VAL A 20 -12.78 -6.77 -2.49
N GLY A 21 -13.83 -7.07 -1.73
CA GLY A 21 -15.17 -7.35 -2.24
C GLY A 21 -15.96 -6.10 -2.65
N ASN A 22 -15.41 -4.90 -2.44
CA ASN A 22 -16.05 -3.65 -2.85
C ASN A 22 -15.59 -3.23 -4.25
N ALA A 23 -16.53 -3.19 -5.21
CA ALA A 23 -16.23 -2.86 -6.60
C ALA A 23 -15.69 -1.43 -6.79
N ASP A 24 -16.13 -0.45 -5.99
CA ASP A 24 -15.62 0.91 -6.08
C ASP A 24 -14.14 0.98 -5.65
N VAL A 25 -13.78 0.22 -4.60
CA VAL A 25 -12.38 0.12 -4.13
C VAL A 25 -11.50 -0.54 -5.18
N MET A 26 -11.99 -1.62 -5.80
CA MET A 26 -11.23 -2.41 -6.76
C MET A 26 -11.27 -1.86 -8.20
N ALA A 27 -12.08 -0.83 -8.47
CA ALA A 27 -12.25 -0.27 -9.81
C ALA A 27 -10.94 0.14 -10.50
N MET A 28 -9.96 0.60 -9.71
CA MET A 28 -8.64 1.05 -10.19
C MET A 28 -7.51 0.04 -9.85
N ILE A 29 -7.87 -1.22 -9.60
CA ILE A 29 -6.95 -2.29 -9.18
C ILE A 29 -7.18 -3.54 -10.01
N THR A 30 -8.41 -4.05 -10.03
CA THR A 30 -8.81 -5.25 -10.78
C THR A 30 -10.05 -5.02 -11.65
N GLU A 31 -10.58 -3.79 -11.70
CA GLU A 31 -11.83 -3.38 -12.39
C GLU A 31 -13.11 -4.08 -11.90
N ARG A 32 -12.99 -5.04 -10.98
CA ARG A 32 -14.09 -5.77 -10.35
C ARG A 32 -13.77 -6.11 -8.91
N ALA A 33 -14.81 -6.25 -8.09
CA ALA A 33 -14.69 -6.88 -6.78
C ALA A 33 -14.11 -8.30 -6.89
N LEU A 34 -13.34 -8.71 -5.89
CA LEU A 34 -12.84 -10.07 -5.79
C LEU A 34 -13.93 -10.99 -5.20
N PRO A 35 -14.26 -12.12 -5.87
CA PRO A 35 -14.98 -13.23 -5.28
C PRO A 35 -14.28 -13.72 -4.02
N GLU A 36 -15.05 -14.20 -3.05
CA GLU A 36 -14.52 -14.67 -1.76
C GLU A 36 -13.40 -15.71 -1.94
N THR A 37 -13.52 -16.61 -2.91
CA THR A 37 -12.50 -17.64 -3.20
C THR A 37 -11.16 -17.05 -3.63
N GLU A 38 -11.18 -16.02 -4.50
CA GLU A 38 -9.96 -15.32 -4.94
C GLU A 38 -9.40 -14.49 -3.79
N ALA A 39 -10.25 -13.75 -3.07
CA ALA A 39 -9.85 -12.99 -1.89
C ALA A 39 -9.18 -13.88 -0.84
N ARG A 40 -9.63 -15.12 -0.66
CA ARG A 40 -9.03 -16.07 0.29
C ARG A 40 -7.63 -16.51 -0.13
N GLN A 41 -7.38 -16.67 -1.43
CA GLN A 41 -6.06 -17.00 -1.98
C GLN A 41 -5.10 -15.82 -1.82
N GLU A 42 -5.53 -14.62 -2.21
CA GLU A 42 -4.75 -13.38 -2.05
C GLU A 42 -4.44 -13.09 -0.58
N PHE A 43 -5.40 -13.34 0.32
CA PHE A 43 -5.20 -13.16 1.75
C PHE A 43 -4.18 -14.15 2.32
N ALA A 44 -4.18 -15.41 1.88
CA ALA A 44 -3.18 -16.38 2.29
C ALA A 44 -1.77 -15.96 1.83
N GLN A 45 -1.63 -15.45 0.60
CA GLN A 45 -0.37 -14.93 0.09
C GLN A 45 0.09 -13.68 0.86
N LEU A 46 -0.84 -12.79 1.20
CA LEU A 46 -0.60 -11.63 2.05
C LEU A 46 -0.04 -12.03 3.43
N LEU A 47 -0.63 -13.04 4.08
CA LEU A 47 -0.14 -13.54 5.37
C LEU A 47 1.25 -14.16 5.25
N ALA A 48 1.53 -14.91 4.19
CA ALA A 48 2.86 -15.44 3.90
C ALA A 48 3.88 -14.31 3.69
N ASN A 49 3.52 -13.26 2.94
CA ASN A 49 4.37 -12.10 2.73
C ASN A 49 4.63 -11.32 4.02
N ASN A 50 3.64 -11.22 4.91
CA ASN A 50 3.77 -10.61 6.24
C ASN A 50 4.78 -11.32 7.15
N ALA A 51 5.08 -12.59 6.88
CA ALA A 51 6.08 -13.37 7.61
C ALA A 51 7.51 -13.13 7.12
N LEU A 52 7.71 -12.52 5.95
CA LEU A 52 9.05 -12.29 5.37
C LEU A 52 9.89 -11.28 6.16
N HIS A 53 9.26 -10.35 6.87
CA HIS A 53 9.95 -9.28 7.58
C HIS A 53 9.12 -8.82 8.78
N PRO A 54 9.68 -8.53 9.97
CA PRO A 54 8.91 -8.07 11.12
C PRO A 54 8.18 -6.74 10.88
N ASP A 55 8.85 -5.77 10.25
CA ASP A 55 8.34 -4.39 10.10
C ASP A 55 7.71 -4.09 8.74
N PHE A 56 7.82 -4.99 7.77
CA PHE A 56 7.26 -4.82 6.42
C PHE A 56 6.18 -5.87 6.15
N GLY A 57 5.23 -5.48 5.32
CA GLY A 57 4.07 -6.27 4.95
C GLY A 57 2.86 -5.41 4.60
N GLN A 58 1.69 -5.99 4.80
CA GLN A 58 0.39 -5.41 4.62
C GLN A 58 -0.31 -5.30 5.98
N PHE A 59 -0.88 -4.13 6.22
CA PHE A 59 -1.39 -3.69 7.51
C PHE A 59 -2.86 -3.30 7.36
N LYS A 60 -3.67 -3.68 8.34
CA LYS A 60 -4.93 -3.01 8.64
C LYS A 60 -4.63 -1.57 9.03
N VAL A 61 -5.39 -0.64 8.47
CA VAL A 61 -5.42 0.75 8.89
C VAL A 61 -6.68 0.96 9.70
N LEU A 62 -6.53 1.34 10.97
CA LEU A 62 -7.63 1.58 11.89
C LEU A 62 -7.69 3.06 12.29
N ASP A 63 -8.89 3.55 12.58
CA ASP A 63 -9.06 4.85 13.23
C ASP A 63 -8.63 4.79 14.71
N ALA A 64 -8.59 5.94 15.38
CA ALA A 64 -8.19 6.01 16.79
C ALA A 64 -9.12 5.27 17.77
N ARG A 65 -10.28 4.77 17.31
CA ARG A 65 -11.24 3.94 18.07
C ARG A 65 -11.12 2.46 17.70
N GLY A 66 -10.19 2.09 16.83
CA GLY A 66 -10.00 0.72 16.34
C GLY A 66 -10.93 0.32 15.19
N ALA A 67 -11.64 1.28 14.56
CA ALA A 67 -12.51 0.95 13.44
C ALA A 67 -11.71 0.75 12.15
N PHE A 68 -11.95 -0.36 11.44
CA PHE A 68 -11.25 -0.67 10.19
C PHE A 68 -11.57 0.33 9.07
N MET A 69 -10.52 0.89 8.49
CA MET A 69 -10.58 1.90 7.42
C MET A 69 -10.12 1.35 6.07
N GLY A 70 -9.22 0.37 6.07
CA GLY A 70 -8.66 -0.21 4.87
C GLY A 70 -7.28 -0.83 5.11
N LEU A 71 -6.48 -0.86 4.05
CA LEU A 71 -5.19 -1.53 4.00
C LEU A 71 -4.07 -0.53 3.67
N GLY A 72 -2.94 -0.66 4.36
CA GLY A 72 -1.66 -0.05 3.98
C GLY A 72 -0.68 -1.15 3.61
N LYS A 73 0.14 -0.94 2.59
CA LYS A 73 1.16 -1.88 2.11
C LYS A 73 2.50 -1.18 2.13
N LEU A 74 3.46 -1.79 2.82
CA LEU A 74 4.88 -1.51 2.73
C LEU A 74 5.57 -2.86 2.75
N ALA A 75 5.61 -3.55 1.63
CA ALA A 75 5.96 -4.97 1.56
C ALA A 75 7.16 -5.22 0.65
N LEU A 76 8.05 -6.12 1.05
CA LEU A 76 9.16 -6.56 0.21
C LEU A 76 8.67 -7.47 -0.91
N THR A 77 9.33 -7.42 -2.06
CA THR A 77 9.12 -8.39 -3.14
C THR A 77 9.67 -9.77 -2.78
N GLN A 78 10.73 -9.81 -1.98
CA GLN A 78 11.40 -11.00 -1.45
C GLN A 78 12.21 -10.64 -0.19
N ALA A 79 12.56 -11.61 0.66
CA ALA A 79 13.20 -11.36 1.96
C ALA A 79 14.47 -10.49 1.88
N ASP A 80 15.30 -10.71 0.85
CA ASP A 80 16.57 -9.97 0.64
C ASP A 80 16.42 -8.76 -0.30
N SER A 81 15.19 -8.35 -0.61
CA SER A 81 14.94 -7.21 -1.48
C SER A 81 15.40 -5.90 -0.83
N ARG A 82 16.07 -5.06 -1.62
CA ARG A 82 16.35 -3.66 -1.28
C ARG A 82 15.25 -2.71 -1.74
N GLU A 83 14.14 -3.27 -2.22
CA GLU A 83 12.99 -2.55 -2.72
C GLU A 83 11.72 -3.04 -2.03
N ALA A 84 10.88 -2.07 -1.64
CA ALA A 84 9.56 -2.34 -1.07
C ALA A 84 8.47 -1.62 -1.85
N GLU A 85 7.33 -2.29 -1.98
CA GLU A 85 6.14 -1.69 -2.56
C GLU A 85 5.37 -0.89 -1.51
N LEU A 86 5.07 0.36 -1.82
CA LEU A 86 4.17 1.21 -1.06
C LEU A 86 2.81 1.28 -1.76
N GLY A 87 1.76 0.91 -1.05
CA GLY A 87 0.38 0.96 -1.55
C GLY A 87 -0.63 1.19 -0.43
N TYR A 88 -1.86 1.53 -0.79
CA TYR A 88 -2.95 1.62 0.16
C TYR A 88 -4.31 1.46 -0.53
N MET A 89 -5.28 0.99 0.24
CA MET A 89 -6.69 0.90 -0.14
C MET A 89 -7.53 1.39 1.03
N LEU A 90 -8.63 2.07 0.74
CA LEU A 90 -9.53 2.62 1.74
C LEU A 90 -10.95 2.32 1.34
N LEU A 91 -11.81 2.07 2.33
CA LEU A 91 -13.24 1.96 2.07
C LEU A 91 -13.82 3.32 1.65
N PRO A 92 -14.89 3.34 0.83
CA PRO A 92 -15.44 4.57 0.28
C PRO A 92 -15.83 5.62 1.32
N GLU A 93 -16.30 5.21 2.50
CA GLU A 93 -16.66 6.13 3.59
C GLU A 93 -15.49 6.97 4.12
N TYR A 94 -14.24 6.63 3.79
CA TYR A 94 -13.03 7.36 4.19
C TYR A 94 -12.39 8.18 3.06
N TRP A 95 -12.95 8.16 1.86
CA TRP A 95 -12.44 8.92 0.72
C TRP A 95 -12.69 10.43 0.87
N GLY A 96 -11.92 11.24 0.14
CA GLY A 96 -12.04 12.71 0.17
C GLY A 96 -11.60 13.39 1.47
N LYS A 97 -11.19 12.62 2.48
CA LYS A 97 -10.79 13.12 3.82
C LYS A 97 -9.28 13.25 4.02
N GLY A 98 -8.49 13.12 2.95
CA GLY A 98 -7.02 13.14 3.00
C GLY A 98 -6.38 11.91 3.66
N MET A 99 -7.12 10.81 3.82
CA MET A 99 -6.63 9.61 4.49
C MET A 99 -5.53 8.90 3.71
N GLY A 100 -5.64 8.79 2.38
CA GLY A 100 -4.60 8.18 1.54
C GLY A 100 -3.24 8.87 1.70
N SER A 101 -3.24 10.21 1.75
CA SER A 101 -2.00 10.98 1.98
C SER A 101 -1.38 10.70 3.34
N ARG A 102 -2.20 10.55 4.39
CA ARG A 102 -1.71 10.25 5.74
C ARG A 102 -1.14 8.84 5.82
N ILE A 103 -1.81 7.87 5.19
CA ILE A 103 -1.35 6.48 5.15
C ILE A 103 -0.01 6.40 4.41
N ALA A 104 0.06 6.94 3.20
CA ALA A 104 1.27 6.92 2.39
C ALA A 104 2.45 7.64 3.09
N ALA A 105 2.20 8.80 3.72
CA ALA A 105 3.24 9.52 4.47
C ALA A 105 3.74 8.72 5.68
N GLN A 106 2.85 8.05 6.41
CA GLN A 106 3.24 7.24 7.57
C GLN A 106 4.04 6.00 7.15
N LEU A 107 3.64 5.31 6.09
CA LEU A 107 4.39 4.18 5.53
C LEU A 107 5.76 4.62 4.99
N LEU A 108 5.84 5.78 4.31
CA LEU A 108 7.12 6.34 3.87
C LEU A 108 8.04 6.64 5.06
N GLY A 109 7.52 7.20 6.16
CA GLY A 109 8.28 7.44 7.38
C GLY A 109 8.83 6.16 8.01
N VAL A 110 8.05 5.06 8.00
CA VAL A 110 8.52 3.74 8.43
C VAL A 110 9.68 3.25 7.57
N ALA A 111 9.57 3.36 6.25
CA ALA A 111 10.64 2.97 5.33
C ALA A 111 11.93 3.80 5.54
N GLN A 112 11.81 5.12 5.72
CA GLN A 112 12.93 6.03 5.97
C GLN A 112 13.63 5.73 7.30
N ALA A 113 12.87 5.40 8.35
CA ALA A 113 13.42 5.10 9.67
C ALA A 113 14.19 3.77 9.73
N HIS A 114 14.03 2.89 8.73
CA HIS A 114 14.58 1.53 8.75
C HIS A 114 16.09 1.44 8.42
N GLY A 115 16.78 2.57 8.25
CA GLY A 115 18.25 2.62 8.34
C GLY A 115 19.03 1.94 7.22
N GLY A 116 18.47 1.86 6.00
CA GLY A 116 19.23 1.52 4.78
C GLY A 116 19.11 0.07 4.28
N GLN A 117 18.27 -0.77 4.90
CA GLN A 117 17.94 -2.08 4.31
C GLN A 117 17.22 -1.93 2.97
N ILE A 118 16.41 -0.88 2.83
CA ILE A 118 15.68 -0.53 1.61
C ILE A 118 16.30 0.71 1.00
N GLU A 119 16.66 0.60 -0.28
CA GLU A 119 17.27 1.68 -1.06
C GLU A 119 16.23 2.41 -1.90
N ARG A 120 15.12 1.75 -2.24
CA ARG A 120 14.06 2.30 -3.08
C ARG A 120 12.67 1.82 -2.66
N LEU A 121 11.68 2.70 -2.76
CA LEU A 121 10.28 2.30 -2.77
C LEU A 121 9.73 2.39 -4.18
N PHE A 122 8.79 1.50 -4.51
CA PHE A 122 7.97 1.65 -5.70
C PHE A 122 6.49 1.62 -5.35
N ALA A 123 5.67 2.20 -6.21
CA ALA A 123 4.22 2.14 -6.13
C ALA A 123 3.68 1.84 -7.52
N ILE A 124 2.64 0.99 -7.59
CA ILE A 124 1.93 0.67 -8.82
C ILE A 124 0.52 1.21 -8.67
N ILE A 125 0.08 2.01 -9.64
CA ILE A 125 -1.27 2.55 -9.70
C ILE A 125 -1.84 2.40 -11.10
N ASP A 126 -3.16 2.34 -11.22
CA ASP A 126 -3.79 2.64 -12.49
C ASP A 126 -3.42 4.10 -12.91
N PRO A 127 -2.93 4.34 -14.15
CA PRO A 127 -2.62 5.70 -14.63
C PRO A 127 -3.79 6.69 -14.55
N ALA A 128 -5.04 6.21 -14.59
CA ALA A 128 -6.26 7.00 -14.42
C ALA A 128 -6.56 7.31 -12.94
N ASN A 129 -5.85 6.70 -11.98
CA ASN A 129 -5.96 6.99 -10.55
C ASN A 129 -5.22 8.30 -10.18
N ILE A 130 -5.72 9.41 -10.72
CA ILE A 130 -5.19 10.77 -10.51
C ILE A 130 -5.05 11.13 -9.02
N PRO A 131 -5.99 10.78 -8.10
CA PRO A 131 -5.82 11.05 -6.68
C PRO A 131 -4.56 10.41 -6.09
N SER A 132 -4.33 9.11 -6.31
CA SER A 132 -3.14 8.42 -5.79
C SER A 132 -1.86 8.93 -6.44
N ARG A 133 -1.89 9.20 -7.75
CA ARG A 133 -0.75 9.81 -8.45
C ARG A 133 -0.32 11.13 -7.82
N LYS A 134 -1.27 12.04 -7.57
CA LYS A 134 -0.99 13.34 -6.92
C LYS A 134 -0.39 13.18 -5.52
N ILE A 135 -0.84 12.19 -4.76
CA ILE A 135 -0.30 11.89 -3.43
C ILE A 135 1.15 11.42 -3.53
N LEU A 136 1.42 10.44 -4.39
CA LEU A 136 2.76 9.87 -4.57
C LEU A 136 3.76 10.92 -5.07
N ILE A 137 3.40 11.72 -6.08
CA ILE A 137 4.25 12.82 -6.57
C ILE A 137 4.54 13.85 -5.46
N ARG A 138 3.54 14.21 -4.65
CA ARG A 138 3.73 15.14 -3.52
C ARG A 138 4.67 14.58 -2.46
N LEU A 139 4.70 13.26 -2.29
CA LEU A 139 5.62 12.57 -1.39
C LEU A 139 7.02 12.35 -2.00
N GLY A 140 7.26 12.81 -3.23
CA GLY A 140 8.55 12.74 -3.90
C GLY A 140 8.76 11.49 -4.76
N PHE A 141 7.72 10.67 -4.97
CA PHE A 141 7.81 9.61 -5.98
C PHE A 141 7.89 10.24 -7.37
N ALA A 142 8.64 9.62 -8.26
CA ALA A 142 8.77 10.01 -9.66
C ALA A 142 8.27 8.88 -10.56
N HIS A 143 7.65 9.25 -11.69
CA HIS A 143 7.29 8.30 -12.72
C HIS A 143 8.54 7.51 -13.19
N HIS A 144 8.40 6.19 -13.31
CA HIS A 144 9.43 5.32 -13.86
C HIS A 144 9.03 4.78 -15.23
N GLU A 145 7.92 4.06 -15.32
CA GLU A 145 7.43 3.48 -16.56
C GLU A 145 5.91 3.20 -16.52
N PHE A 146 5.33 2.94 -17.70
CA PHE A 146 4.01 2.35 -17.84
C PHE A 146 4.15 0.88 -18.25
N LYS A 147 3.34 0.01 -17.68
CA LYS A 147 3.37 -1.43 -17.92
C LYS A 147 1.95 -2.02 -17.92
N ASP A 148 1.77 -3.09 -18.69
CA ASP A 148 0.56 -3.90 -18.66
C ASP A 148 0.69 -5.01 -17.60
N PHE A 149 -0.34 -5.14 -16.77
CA PHE A 149 -0.47 -6.17 -15.73
C PHE A 149 -1.71 -7.01 -16.02
N ASP A 150 -1.53 -8.05 -16.83
CA ASP A 150 -2.60 -8.98 -17.24
C ASP A 150 -3.80 -8.28 -17.92
N GLY A 151 -3.50 -7.31 -18.80
CA GLY A 151 -4.49 -6.50 -19.51
C GLY A 151 -4.91 -5.23 -18.79
N LEU A 152 -4.38 -4.98 -17.58
CA LEU A 152 -4.65 -3.77 -16.81
C LEU A 152 -3.48 -2.77 -16.94
N PRO A 153 -3.74 -1.48 -17.21
CA PRO A 153 -2.69 -0.48 -17.29
C PRO A 153 -2.15 -0.17 -15.89
N GLY A 154 -0.82 -0.13 -15.75
CA GLY A 154 -0.13 0.27 -14.53
C GLY A 154 0.92 1.34 -14.79
N GLU A 155 0.94 2.37 -13.95
CA GLU A 155 2.03 3.32 -13.81
C GLU A 155 2.89 2.90 -12.61
N ILE A 156 4.18 2.69 -12.86
CA ILE A 156 5.17 2.41 -11.82
C ILE A 156 5.83 3.73 -11.45
N LEU A 157 5.81 4.08 -10.16
CA LEU A 157 6.49 5.25 -9.60
C LEU A 157 7.55 4.81 -8.59
N HIS A 158 8.71 5.46 -8.59
CA HIS A 158 9.84 5.16 -7.71
C HIS A 158 10.15 6.32 -6.75
N TYR A 159 10.63 5.97 -5.56
CA TYR A 159 11.20 6.89 -4.58
C TYR A 159 12.55 6.34 -4.10
N ASP A 160 13.64 7.08 -4.33
CA ASP A 160 14.98 6.70 -3.89
C ASP A 160 15.20 7.15 -2.43
N LEU A 161 15.32 6.20 -1.50
CA LEU A 161 15.60 6.49 -0.08
C LEU A 161 17.04 7.00 0.12
N SER A 162 17.98 6.55 -0.74
CA SER A 162 19.39 6.96 -0.69
C SER A 162 19.62 8.45 -0.97
N LYS A 163 18.69 9.12 -1.66
CA LYS A 163 18.76 10.56 -1.93
C LYS A 163 18.12 11.42 -0.84
N GLY A 164 17.36 10.81 0.08
CA GLY A 164 16.62 11.51 1.13
C GLY A 164 17.46 11.93 2.36
N ASN A 165 18.72 11.51 2.45
CA ASN A 165 19.60 11.83 3.57
C ASN A 165 20.47 13.09 3.37
N HIS A 166 20.20 13.89 2.34
CA HIS A 166 20.95 15.12 2.03
C HIS A 166 20.17 16.41 2.30
N GLU A 167 19.33 16.49 3.34
CA GLU A 167 18.87 17.78 3.84
C GLU A 167 18.75 17.74 5.37
N ASN A 168 19.85 18.08 6.06
CA ASN A 168 19.91 18.82 7.32
C ASN A 168 21.39 18.93 7.72
N GLU A 169 22.06 19.95 7.16
CA GLU A 169 23.22 20.60 7.77
C GLU A 169 22.83 22.04 8.09
#